data_AF-A0A7L3PV13-F1
#
_entry.id   AF-A0A7L3PV13-F1
#
_cell.length_a   1.000
_cell.length_b   1.000
_cell.length_c   1.000
_cell.angle_alpha   90.00
_cell.angle_beta   90.00
_cell.angle_gamma   90.00
#
_symmetry.space_group_name_H-M   'P 1'
#
loop_
_entity.id
_entity.type
_entity.pdbx_description
1 polymer ?
#
loop_
_entity_poly.entity_id
_entity_poly.type
_entity_poly.pdbx_seq_one_letter_code
_entity_poly.pdbx_strand_id
1 'polypeptide(L)'
;KYEEIYPPEVDEFVYITDDTYTKKQLLRMEHLLLKVLGFDLTAPTINQFLLQYIQRCGVCMRTENFARYLAELSLLQADPFLKYLPSQIAAAAYCLANYTVNRSFWPETLTAFTGYSLSEIVPCLIDLHKACLDAPHCQLQAIKQKYKHPKYLQVSLLDVPAVLPLQ
;
A
#
# COMPACT_ATOMS: atom_id res chain seq x y z
N LYS A 1 -0.63 -19.01 2.48
CA LYS A 1 -1.53 -20.13 2.08
C LYS A 1 -2.48 -19.77 0.93
N TYR A 2 -3.18 -18.62 0.98
CA TYR A 2 -4.13 -18.23 -0.06
C TYR A 2 -3.45 -17.61 -1.30
N GLU A 3 -2.56 -16.63 -1.11
CA GLU A 3 -1.93 -15.84 -2.19
C GLU A 3 -0.63 -16.44 -2.76
N GLU A 4 0.10 -17.25 -1.98
CA GLU A 4 1.46 -17.68 -2.33
C GLU A 4 1.47 -19.04 -3.03
N ILE A 5 2.29 -19.17 -4.08
CA ILE A 5 2.54 -20.46 -4.75
C ILE A 5 3.17 -21.47 -3.78
N TYR A 6 4.13 -21.00 -2.99
CA TYR A 6 4.86 -21.79 -1.98
C TYR A 6 4.76 -21.09 -0.64
N PRO A 7 3.69 -21.35 0.15
CA PRO A 7 3.56 -20.75 1.46
C PRO A 7 4.55 -21.37 2.46
N PRO A 8 5.10 -20.58 3.41
CA PRO A 8 5.94 -21.07 4.50
C PRO A 8 5.23 -22.15 5.32
N GLU A 9 6.02 -23.04 5.93
CA GLU A 9 5.49 -24.05 6.84
C GLU A 9 5.07 -23.43 8.18
N VAL A 10 4.18 -24.10 8.92
CA VAL A 10 3.68 -23.60 10.22
C VAL A 10 4.84 -23.42 11.22
N ASP A 11 5.87 -24.25 11.13
CA ASP A 11 7.01 -24.20 12.03
C ASP A 11 7.89 -22.95 11.78
N GLU A 12 7.90 -22.39 10.58
CA GLU A 12 8.53 -21.09 10.30
C GLU A 12 7.78 -19.94 10.98
N PHE A 13 6.44 -20.00 11.05
CA PHE A 13 5.65 -19.01 11.78
C PHE A 13 5.81 -19.12 13.30
N VAL A 14 6.06 -20.31 13.84
CA VAL A 14 6.43 -20.47 15.25
C VAL A 14 7.78 -19.79 15.49
N TYR A 15 8.77 -20.11 14.67
CA TYR A 15 10.13 -19.59 14.77
C TYR A 15 10.19 -18.06 14.68
N ILE A 16 9.50 -17.42 13.73
CA ILE A 16 9.52 -15.95 13.59
C ILE A 16 8.86 -15.21 14.76
N THR A 17 8.03 -15.90 15.55
CA THR A 17 7.46 -15.37 16.79
C THR A 17 8.35 -15.59 18.01
N ASP A 18 9.63 -15.96 17.81
CA ASP A 18 10.60 -16.26 18.86
C ASP A 18 10.08 -17.34 19.82
N ASP A 19 9.44 -18.38 19.26
CA ASP A 19 8.80 -19.49 19.98
C ASP A 19 7.77 -19.05 21.05
N THR A 20 7.30 -17.79 21.00
CA THR A 20 6.31 -17.25 21.95
C THR A 20 5.00 -18.05 21.92
N TYR A 21 4.65 -18.60 20.76
CA TYR A 21 3.45 -19.40 20.56
C TYR A 21 3.76 -20.80 20.06
N THR A 22 3.07 -21.79 20.62
CA THR A 22 3.15 -23.17 20.16
C THR A 22 2.41 -23.36 18.83
N LYS A 23 2.85 -24.35 18.03
CA LYS A 23 2.16 -24.80 16.81
C LYS A 23 0.65 -25.02 17.02
N LYS A 24 0.25 -25.59 18.16
CA LYS A 24 -1.15 -25.84 18.52
C LYS A 24 -1.94 -24.54 18.70
N GLN A 25 -1.34 -23.50 19.29
CA GLN A 25 -1.99 -22.20 19.45
C GLN A 25 -2.18 -21.51 18.09
N LEU A 26 -1.16 -21.52 17.22
CA LEU A 26 -1.27 -20.97 15.87
C LEU A 26 -2.39 -21.63 15.05
N LEU A 27 -2.44 -22.97 15.02
CA LEU A 27 -3.49 -23.70 14.30
C LEU A 27 -4.89 -23.43 14.87
N ARG A 28 -5.00 -23.28 16.19
CA ARG A 28 -6.28 -22.91 16.82
C ARG A 28 -6.71 -21.49 16.42
N MET A 29 -5.78 -20.54 16.36
CA MET A 29 -6.07 -19.18 15.92
C MET A 29 -6.42 -19.11 14.44
N GLU A 30 -5.72 -19.86 13.59
CA GLU A 30 -6.04 -20.01 12.16
C GLU A 30 -7.50 -20.49 11.98
N HIS A 31 -7.89 -21.55 12.67
CA HIS A 31 -9.26 -22.06 12.61
C HIS A 31 -10.30 -21.04 13.09
N LEU A 32 -9.98 -20.30 14.17
CA LEU A 32 -10.85 -19.26 14.68
C LEU A 32 -11.03 -18.11 13.68
N LEU A 33 -9.94 -17.64 13.06
CA LEU A 33 -9.99 -16.58 12.04
C LEU A 33 -10.86 -16.99 10.85
N LEU A 34 -10.65 -18.19 10.31
CA LEU A 34 -11.45 -18.73 9.20
C LEU A 34 -12.94 -18.81 9.55
N LYS A 35 -13.26 -19.22 10.78
CA LYS A 35 -14.64 -19.30 11.26
C LYS A 35 -15.28 -17.92 11.40
N VAL A 36 -14.57 -16.95 11.96
CA VAL A 36 -15.07 -15.58 12.16
C VAL A 36 -15.30 -14.88 10.82
N LEU A 37 -14.40 -15.07 9.85
CA LEU A 37 -14.53 -14.51 8.50
C LEU A 37 -15.51 -15.29 7.61
N GLY A 38 -16.08 -16.40 8.09
CA GLY A 38 -16.97 -17.24 7.29
C GLY A 38 -16.30 -17.80 6.02
N PHE A 39 -14.98 -17.99 6.06
CA PHE A 39 -14.14 -18.36 4.90
C PHE A 39 -14.14 -17.35 3.74
N ASP A 40 -14.64 -16.12 3.94
CA ASP A 40 -14.49 -15.04 2.98
C ASP A 40 -13.10 -14.40 3.10
N LEU A 41 -12.15 -14.97 2.35
CA LEU A 41 -10.75 -14.52 2.31
C LEU A 41 -10.45 -13.66 1.08
N THR A 42 -11.41 -13.58 0.15
CA THR A 42 -11.32 -12.86 -1.12
C THR A 42 -11.64 -11.39 -0.94
N ALA A 43 -10.76 -10.64 -0.29
CA ALA A 43 -10.94 -9.20 -0.09
C ALA A 43 -10.20 -8.39 -1.18
N PRO A 44 -10.83 -7.35 -1.75
CA PRO A 44 -10.14 -6.45 -2.67
C PRO A 44 -9.07 -5.64 -1.92
N THR A 45 -7.84 -5.63 -2.44
CA THR A 45 -6.71 -4.93 -1.79
C THR A 45 -6.29 -3.67 -2.54
N ILE A 46 -5.62 -2.76 -1.83
CA ILE A 46 -5.03 -1.54 -2.42
C ILE A 46 -4.08 -1.92 -3.57
N ASN A 47 -3.28 -2.97 -3.37
CA ASN A 47 -2.31 -3.44 -4.36
C ASN A 47 -2.99 -3.92 -5.66
N GLN A 48 -4.12 -4.62 -5.58
CA GLN A 48 -4.85 -5.08 -6.77
C GLN A 48 -5.37 -3.91 -7.62
N PHE A 49 -5.92 -2.86 -7.01
CA PHE A 49 -6.33 -1.66 -7.73
C PHE A 49 -5.13 -0.90 -8.30
N LEU A 50 -4.08 -0.76 -7.51
CA LEU A 50 -2.88 -0.03 -7.92
C LEU A 50 -2.21 -0.68 -9.15
N LEU A 51 -2.11 -2.00 -9.19
CA LEU A 51 -1.58 -2.73 -10.35
C LEU A 51 -2.39 -2.44 -11.62
N GLN A 52 -3.73 -2.41 -11.52
CA GLN A 52 -4.58 -2.07 -12.66
C GLN A 52 -4.35 -0.63 -13.15
N TYR A 53 -4.17 0.33 -12.24
CA TYR A 53 -3.92 1.73 -12.59
C TYR A 53 -2.57 1.92 -13.27
N ILE A 54 -1.52 1.29 -12.74
CA ILE A 54 -0.17 1.29 -13.29
C ILE A 54 -0.14 0.67 -14.69
N GLN A 55 -0.76 -0.50 -14.85
CA GLN A 55 -0.80 -1.21 -16.13
C GLN A 55 -1.52 -0.40 -17.22
N ARG A 56 -2.62 0.27 -16.88
CA ARG A 56 -3.39 1.08 -17.83
C ARG A 56 -2.68 2.36 -18.26
N CYS A 57 -1.90 2.97 -17.38
CA CYS A 57 -1.20 4.23 -17.68
C CYS A 57 0.18 4.04 -18.29
N GLY A 58 0.78 2.86 -18.13
CA GLY A 58 2.14 2.60 -18.64
C GLY A 58 3.19 3.50 -17.97
N VAL A 59 3.28 3.47 -16.64
CA VAL A 59 4.27 4.26 -15.89
C VAL A 59 5.62 3.56 -15.79
N CYS A 60 6.69 4.32 -15.56
CA CYS A 60 8.01 3.74 -15.35
C CYS A 60 8.10 3.01 -13.99
N MET A 61 9.06 2.07 -13.87
CA MET A 61 9.26 1.26 -12.66
C MET A 61 9.49 2.12 -11.40
N ARG A 62 10.07 3.31 -11.54
CA ARG A 62 10.31 4.23 -10.42
C ARG A 62 8.98 4.75 -9.84
N THR A 63 8.05 5.16 -10.70
CA THR A 63 6.71 5.60 -10.30
C THR A 63 5.92 4.44 -9.70
N GLU A 64 5.98 3.26 -10.31
CA GLU A 64 5.32 2.06 -9.79
C GLU A 64 5.82 1.68 -8.38
N ASN A 65 7.13 1.55 -8.19
CA ASN A 65 7.69 1.20 -6.89
C ASN A 65 7.37 2.26 -5.84
N PHE A 66 7.37 3.55 -6.22
CA PHE A 66 7.03 4.62 -5.29
C PHE A 66 5.54 4.62 -4.93
N ALA A 67 4.64 4.32 -5.88
CA ALA A 67 3.22 4.16 -5.58
C ALA A 67 2.97 2.98 -4.63
N ARG A 68 3.67 1.85 -4.82
CA ARG A 68 3.59 0.70 -3.90
C ARG A 68 4.11 1.04 -2.50
N TYR A 69 5.20 1.79 -2.40
CA TYR A 69 5.70 2.31 -1.13
C TYR A 69 4.63 3.13 -0.40
N LEU A 70 4.00 4.08 -1.09
CA LEU A 70 2.94 4.91 -0.52
C LEU A 70 1.72 4.08 -0.10
N ALA A 71 1.28 3.14 -0.95
CA ALA A 71 0.20 2.23 -0.61
C ALA A 71 0.52 1.41 0.66
N GLU A 72 1.74 0.91 0.81
CA GLU A 72 2.15 0.19 2.03
C GLU A 72 2.24 1.12 3.26
N LEU A 73 2.67 2.37 3.11
CA LEU A 73 2.66 3.33 4.23
C LEU A 73 1.26 3.54 4.80
N SER A 74 0.23 3.57 3.94
CA SER A 74 -1.16 3.72 4.40
C SER A 74 -1.62 2.60 5.33
N LEU A 75 -1.01 1.42 5.25
CA LEU A 75 -1.34 0.27 6.09
C LEU A 75 -0.81 0.39 7.53
N LEU A 76 0.16 1.30 7.79
CA LEU A 76 0.71 1.51 9.13
C LEU A 76 -0.23 2.29 10.05
N GLN A 77 -1.14 3.07 9.48
CA GLN A 77 -1.99 4.01 10.21
C GLN A 77 -3.47 3.67 9.96
N ALA A 78 -4.17 3.24 11.02
CA ALA A 78 -5.60 2.97 10.93
C ALA A 78 -6.40 4.26 10.70
N ASP A 79 -6.11 5.31 11.46
CA ASP A 79 -6.61 6.66 11.23
C ASP A 79 -5.50 7.44 10.49
N PRO A 80 -5.74 8.04 9.31
CA PRO A 80 -7.04 8.20 8.63
C PRO A 80 -7.44 7.10 7.64
N PHE A 81 -6.60 6.11 7.34
CA PHE A 81 -6.78 5.31 6.12
C PHE A 81 -7.96 4.33 6.14
N LEU A 82 -8.47 3.91 7.31
CA LEU A 82 -9.66 3.06 7.40
C LEU A 82 -10.95 3.76 6.94
N LYS A 83 -10.96 5.09 6.80
CA LYS A 83 -12.12 5.82 6.27
C LYS A 83 -12.21 5.77 4.74
N TYR A 84 -11.15 5.33 4.06
CA TYR A 84 -11.06 5.31 2.60
C TYR A 84 -11.19 3.88 2.06
N LEU A 85 -11.76 3.76 0.86
CA LEU A 85 -11.79 2.49 0.14
C LEU A 85 -10.39 2.13 -0.38
N PRO A 86 -10.05 0.83 -0.52
CA PRO A 86 -8.78 0.41 -1.09
C PRO A 86 -8.47 1.01 -2.47
N SER A 87 -9.50 1.20 -3.31
CA SER A 87 -9.38 1.83 -4.64
C SER A 87 -9.04 3.32 -4.55
N GLN A 88 -9.58 4.05 -3.57
CA GLN A 88 -9.28 5.47 -3.33
C GLN A 88 -7.85 5.66 -2.84
N ILE A 89 -7.38 4.80 -1.93
CA ILE A 89 -5.99 4.82 -1.45
C ILE A 89 -5.04 4.50 -2.61
N ALA A 90 -5.37 3.51 -3.44
CA ALA A 90 -4.58 3.18 -4.63
C ALA A 90 -4.51 4.36 -5.62
N ALA A 91 -5.62 5.07 -5.81
CA ALA A 91 -5.67 6.26 -6.66
C ALA A 91 -4.79 7.39 -6.10
N ALA A 92 -4.90 7.67 -4.79
CA ALA A 92 -4.07 8.65 -4.10
C ALA A 92 -2.57 8.31 -4.17
N ALA A 93 -2.21 7.04 -3.94
CA ALA A 93 -0.84 6.55 -4.04
C ALA A 93 -0.28 6.71 -5.46
N TYR A 94 -1.07 6.36 -6.47
CA TYR A 94 -0.71 6.59 -7.87
C TYR A 94 -0.54 8.07 -8.17
N CYS A 95 -1.49 8.93 -7.78
CA CYS A 95 -1.43 10.38 -8.00
C CYS A 95 -0.17 11.00 -7.41
N LEU A 96 0.13 10.70 -6.14
CA LEU A 96 1.30 11.25 -5.47
C LEU A 96 2.60 10.77 -6.12
N ALA A 97 2.67 9.50 -6.49
CA ALA A 97 3.86 8.96 -7.14
C ALA A 97 4.05 9.54 -8.55
N ASN A 98 2.99 9.61 -9.34
CA ASN A 98 3.01 10.16 -10.68
C ASN A 98 3.39 11.65 -10.66
N TYR A 99 2.85 12.41 -9.70
CA TYR A 99 3.19 13.81 -9.55
C TYR A 99 4.65 14.02 -9.13
N THR A 100 5.17 13.17 -8.24
CA THR A 100 6.55 13.27 -7.76
C THR A 100 7.57 13.00 -8.88
N VAL A 101 7.28 12.06 -9.79
CA VAL A 101 8.21 11.66 -10.86
C VAL A 101 7.95 12.41 -12.17
N ASN A 102 6.70 12.50 -12.60
CA ASN A 102 6.29 12.97 -13.93
C ASN A 102 5.61 14.34 -13.91
N ARG A 103 5.41 14.96 -12.73
CA ARG A 103 4.73 16.26 -12.55
C ARG A 103 3.31 16.31 -13.12
N SER A 104 2.67 15.15 -13.25
CA SER A 104 1.28 15.01 -13.68
C SER A 104 0.49 14.27 -12.60
N PHE A 105 -0.75 14.69 -12.39
CA PHE A 105 -1.66 14.04 -11.44
C PHE A 105 -2.45 12.93 -12.15
N TRP A 106 -3.74 12.84 -11.83
CA TRP A 106 -4.68 11.82 -12.28
C TRP A 106 -4.99 11.98 -13.78
N PRO A 107 -4.58 11.04 -14.65
CA PRO A 107 -4.81 11.12 -16.08
C PRO A 107 -6.27 10.82 -16.43
N GLU A 108 -6.77 11.43 -17.52
CA GLU A 108 -8.15 11.23 -18.01
C GLU A 108 -8.48 9.75 -18.29
N THR A 109 -7.48 8.95 -18.66
CA THR A 109 -7.63 7.50 -18.87
C THR A 109 -8.07 6.78 -17.60
N LEU A 110 -7.59 7.20 -16.42
CA LEU A 110 -8.02 6.64 -15.14
C LEU A 110 -9.33 7.25 -14.66
N THR A 111 -9.58 8.53 -14.93
CA THR A 111 -10.91 9.13 -14.69
C THR A 111 -11.99 8.36 -15.44
N ALA A 112 -11.79 8.06 -16.73
CA ALA A 112 -12.74 7.30 -17.53
C ALA A 112 -12.87 5.84 -17.09
N PHE A 113 -11.80 5.22 -16.58
CA PHE A 113 -11.81 3.83 -16.13
C PHE A 113 -12.46 3.64 -14.75
N THR A 114 -12.17 4.54 -13.81
CA THR A 114 -12.57 4.40 -12.40
C THR A 114 -13.83 5.18 -12.05
N GLY A 115 -14.14 6.22 -12.82
CA GLY A 115 -15.16 7.22 -12.49
C GLY A 115 -14.72 8.25 -11.46
N TYR A 116 -13.54 8.11 -10.82
CA TYR A 116 -13.08 9.06 -9.83
C TYR A 116 -12.57 10.34 -10.46
N SER A 117 -13.02 11.47 -9.92
CA SER A 117 -12.43 12.78 -10.20
C SER A 117 -11.22 13.01 -9.29
N LEU A 118 -10.36 13.96 -9.68
CA LEU A 118 -9.24 14.37 -8.83
C LEU A 118 -9.74 14.91 -7.48
N SER A 119 -10.85 15.66 -7.45
CA SER A 119 -11.40 16.25 -6.22
C SER A 119 -11.87 15.22 -5.20
N GLU A 120 -12.33 14.04 -5.66
CA GLU A 120 -12.68 12.92 -4.78
C GLU A 120 -11.44 12.23 -4.18
N ILE A 121 -10.32 12.26 -4.90
CA ILE A 121 -9.05 11.64 -4.49
C ILE A 121 -8.27 12.57 -3.54
N VAL A 122 -8.40 13.89 -3.71
CA VAL A 122 -7.64 14.92 -2.96
C VAL A 122 -7.62 14.69 -1.45
N PRO A 123 -8.74 14.40 -0.75
CA PRO A 123 -8.70 14.17 0.69
C PRO A 123 -7.73 13.05 1.10
N CYS A 124 -7.81 11.90 0.41
CA CYS A 124 -6.92 10.76 0.67
C CYS A 124 -5.48 11.07 0.26
N LEU A 125 -5.30 11.83 -0.82
CA LEU A 125 -3.99 12.26 -1.29
C LEU A 125 -3.27 13.16 -0.27
N ILE A 126 -3.99 14.10 0.35
CA ILE A 126 -3.44 14.99 1.38
C ILE A 126 -3.01 14.19 2.61
N ASP A 127 -3.86 13.27 3.07
CA ASP A 127 -3.55 12.44 4.24
C ASP A 127 -2.35 11.51 3.96
N LEU A 128 -2.29 10.93 2.76
CA LEU A 128 -1.17 10.09 2.33
C LEU A 128 0.13 10.89 2.17
N HIS A 129 0.03 12.12 1.67
CA HIS A 129 1.16 13.03 1.54
C HIS A 129 1.75 13.39 2.91
N LYS A 130 0.91 13.73 3.89
CA LYS A 130 1.34 13.95 5.28
C LYS A 130 2.01 12.72 5.87
N ALA A 131 1.39 11.54 5.73
CA ALA A 131 1.96 10.29 6.21
C ALA A 131 3.35 10.01 5.58
N CYS A 132 3.54 10.35 4.31
CA CYS A 132 4.83 10.22 3.65
C CYS A 132 5.89 11.21 4.17
N LEU A 133 5.51 12.46 4.44
CA LEU A 133 6.39 13.47 5.03
C LEU A 133 6.78 13.13 6.47
N ASP A 134 5.85 12.56 7.25
CA ASP A 134 6.07 12.14 8.63
C ASP A 134 6.79 10.79 8.73
N ALA A 135 6.83 10.01 7.64
CA ALA A 135 7.45 8.68 7.60
C ALA A 135 8.89 8.62 8.17
N PRO A 136 9.80 9.60 7.98
CA PRO A 136 11.11 9.61 8.62
C PRO A 136 11.07 9.72 10.15
N HIS A 137 10.01 10.27 10.71
CA HIS A 137 9.84 10.53 12.14
C HIS A 137 9.02 9.46 12.85
N CYS A 138 8.33 8.58 12.11
CA CYS A 138 7.58 7.47 12.68
C CYS A 138 8.50 6.43 13.35
N GLN A 139 8.01 5.73 14.37
CA GLN A 139 8.76 4.63 15.00
C GLN A 139 8.90 3.42 14.06
N LEU A 140 7.88 3.15 13.24
CA LEU A 140 7.84 2.01 12.33
C LEU A 140 8.57 2.31 11.01
N GLN A 141 9.83 1.90 10.91
CA GLN A 141 10.69 2.20 9.75
C GLN A 141 10.83 1.05 8.74
N ALA A 142 10.25 -0.13 9.00
CA ALA A 142 10.47 -1.34 8.19
C ALA A 142 10.13 -1.15 6.70
N ILE A 143 9.02 -0.47 6.39
CA ILE A 143 8.59 -0.20 5.02
C ILE A 143 9.57 0.76 4.33
N LYS A 144 10.01 1.82 5.01
CA LYS A 144 11.02 2.75 4.48
C LYS A 144 12.33 2.02 4.14
N GLN A 145 12.79 1.11 5.02
CA GLN A 145 13.99 0.32 4.77
C GLN A 145 13.81 -0.67 3.62
N LYS A 146 12.67 -1.35 3.52
CA LYS A 146 12.33 -2.22 2.39
C LYS A 146 12.48 -1.49 1.06
N TYR A 147 11.87 -0.31 0.94
CA TYR A 147 11.88 0.48 -0.31
C TYR A 147 13.14 1.32 -0.52
N LYS A 148 14.06 1.35 0.46
CA LYS A 148 15.41 1.90 0.32
C LYS A 148 16.33 0.93 -0.44
N HIS A 149 15.98 -0.35 -0.48
CA HIS A 149 16.78 -1.37 -1.16
C HIS A 149 16.88 -1.10 -2.68
N PRO A 150 18.04 -1.33 -3.33
CA PRO A 150 18.23 -1.07 -4.76
C PRO A 150 17.21 -1.77 -5.69
N LYS A 151 16.71 -2.95 -5.27
CA LYS A 151 15.61 -3.68 -5.95
C LYS A 151 14.39 -2.79 -6.23
N TYR A 152 14.09 -1.85 -5.34
CA TYR A 152 12.96 -0.93 -5.47
C TYR A 152 13.40 0.46 -5.94
N LEU A 153 14.58 0.61 -6.54
CA LEU A 153 15.12 1.88 -7.04
C LEU A 153 15.24 2.97 -5.96
N GLN A 154 15.36 2.54 -4.69
CA GLN A 154 15.55 3.43 -3.53
C GLN A 154 14.45 4.51 -3.42
N VAL A 155 13.23 4.19 -3.84
CA VAL A 155 12.12 5.15 -3.96
C VAL A 155 11.68 5.77 -2.64
N SER A 156 12.03 5.16 -1.49
CA SER A 156 11.76 5.76 -0.18
C SER A 156 12.67 6.94 0.18
N LEU A 157 13.69 7.21 -0.65
CA LEU A 157 14.59 8.36 -0.54
C LEU A 157 14.23 9.49 -1.50
N LEU A 158 13.10 9.40 -2.22
CA LEU A 158 12.68 10.47 -3.12
C LEU A 158 12.23 11.70 -2.33
N ASP A 159 12.64 12.87 -2.82
CA ASP A 159 12.17 14.14 -2.29
C ASP A 159 10.73 14.38 -2.73
N VAL A 160 9.82 14.20 -1.78
CA VAL A 160 8.40 14.49 -1.96
C VAL A 160 8.21 16.00 -1.85
N PRO A 161 7.44 16.64 -2.75
CA PRO A 161 7.17 18.08 -2.68
C PRO A 161 6.59 18.46 -1.32
N ALA A 162 7.05 19.54 -0.72
CA ALA A 162 6.54 20.01 0.58
C ALA A 162 5.07 20.47 0.50
N VAL A 163 4.65 20.97 -0.66
CA VAL A 163 3.28 21.43 -0.93
C VAL A 163 2.83 20.86 -2.27
N LEU A 164 1.62 20.31 -2.31
CA LEU A 164 0.99 19.85 -3.54
C LEU A 164 0.21 21.01 -4.18
N PRO A 165 0.42 21.34 -5.46
CA PRO A 165 -0.37 22.33 -6.17
C PRO A 165 -1.72 21.72 -6.58
N LEU A 166 -2.62 21.60 -5.60
CA LEU A 166 -4.00 21.18 -5.78
C LEU A 166 -4.81 22.47 -6.01
N GLN A 167 -5.03 22.83 -7.27
CA GLN A 167 -5.89 23.95 -7.68
C GLN A 167 -7.35 23.50 -7.76
#